data_AF-A0A6M8VT74-F1
#
_entry.id   AF-A0A6M8VT74-F1
#
_cell.length_a   1.000
_cell.length_b   1.000
_cell.length_c   1.000
_cell.angle_alpha   90.00
_cell.angle_beta   90.00
_cell.angle_gamma   90.00
#
_symmetry.space_group_name_H-M   'P 1'
#
loop_
_entity.id
_entity.type
_entity.pdbx_description
1 polymer ?
#
loop_
_entity_poly.entity_id
_entity_poly.type
_entity_poly.pdbx_seq_one_letter_code
_entity_poly.pdbx_strand_id
1 'polypeptide(L)'
;MKFWHCLLLLTVLAPLAATAQWRDDNERFPPPGYRGEHPQARLAYWYADESLRQVRQARDMVCGFAGQHWTLDWEVHYRWALRTNPRRIYARVEQRDQHLTRCRRSKLRGYRDTPDRPRR
;
A
#
# COMPACT_ATOMS: atom_id res chain seq x y z
N MET A 1 -2.56 -11.93 -75.57
CA MET A 1 -1.90 -12.51 -74.38
C MET A 1 -2.33 -11.70 -73.16
N LYS A 2 -2.83 -12.40 -72.14
CA LYS A 2 -3.50 -11.89 -70.93
C LYS A 2 -2.44 -11.43 -69.91
N PHE A 3 -2.54 -10.21 -69.39
CA PHE A 3 -1.88 -9.78 -68.15
C PHE A 3 -2.90 -8.94 -67.37
N TRP A 4 -3.86 -9.59 -66.73
CA TRP A 4 -3.88 -9.98 -65.31
C TRP A 4 -3.94 -8.77 -64.38
N HIS A 5 -5.15 -8.57 -63.84
CA HIS A 5 -5.48 -7.60 -62.81
C HIS A 5 -4.80 -8.05 -61.52
N CYS A 6 -3.94 -7.21 -60.95
CA CYS A 6 -3.45 -7.41 -59.59
C CYS A 6 -3.87 -6.20 -58.76
N LEU A 7 -5.17 -6.14 -58.44
CA LEU A 7 -5.70 -5.30 -57.37
C LEU A 7 -5.12 -5.83 -56.06
N LEU A 8 -4.01 -5.25 -55.62
CA LEU A 8 -3.48 -5.48 -54.28
C LEU A 8 -4.42 -4.84 -53.26
N LEU A 9 -5.29 -5.69 -52.71
CA LEU A 9 -6.09 -5.44 -51.52
C LEU A 9 -5.17 -5.08 -50.35
N LEU A 10 -5.04 -3.79 -50.07
CA LEU A 10 -4.52 -3.28 -48.80
C LEU A 10 -5.56 -3.57 -47.71
N THR A 11 -5.48 -4.76 -47.11
CA THR A 11 -6.18 -5.06 -45.87
C THR A 11 -5.43 -4.37 -44.73
N VAL A 12 -5.92 -3.19 -44.33
CA VAL A 12 -5.49 -2.53 -43.11
C VAL A 12 -6.04 -3.35 -41.93
N LEU A 13 -5.23 -4.26 -41.41
CA LEU A 13 -5.46 -4.90 -40.12
C LEU A 13 -5.32 -3.82 -39.04
N ALA A 14 -6.45 -3.24 -38.62
CA ALA A 14 -6.49 -2.43 -37.43
C ALA A 14 -6.15 -3.32 -36.21
N PRO A 15 -5.21 -2.93 -35.34
CA PRO A 15 -4.99 -3.66 -34.11
C PRO A 15 -6.25 -3.49 -33.25
N LEU A 16 -6.86 -4.62 -32.88
CA LEU A 16 -7.81 -4.68 -31.77
C LEU A 16 -7.05 -4.23 -30.52
N ALA A 17 -7.12 -2.94 -30.21
CA ALA A 17 -6.78 -2.45 -28.90
C ALA A 17 -7.78 -3.09 -27.94
N ALA A 18 -7.38 -4.20 -27.32
CA ALA A 18 -8.08 -4.76 -26.19
C ALA A 18 -8.12 -3.67 -25.12
N THR A 19 -9.27 -3.01 -24.98
CA THR A 19 -9.51 -2.15 -23.84
C THR A 19 -9.58 -3.06 -22.62
N ALA A 20 -8.44 -3.19 -21.94
CA ALA A 20 -8.39 -3.74 -20.59
C ALA A 20 -9.19 -2.79 -19.70
N GLN A 21 -10.48 -3.08 -19.57
CA GLN A 21 -11.37 -2.33 -18.70
C GLN A 21 -11.08 -2.75 -17.26
N TRP A 22 -10.22 -1.99 -16.60
CA TRP A 22 -10.08 -2.03 -15.15
C TRP A 22 -11.46 -1.73 -14.55
N ARG A 23 -12.12 -2.77 -14.02
CA ARG A 23 -13.35 -2.58 -13.25
C ARG A 23 -12.95 -1.99 -11.90
N ASP A 24 -13.54 -0.85 -11.56
CA ASP A 24 -13.47 -0.28 -10.23
C ASP A 24 -14.23 -1.20 -9.26
N ASP A 25 -13.52 -2.17 -8.67
CA ASP A 25 -14.06 -3.10 -7.67
C ASP A 25 -14.18 -2.43 -6.28
N ASN A 26 -14.92 -1.32 -6.22
CA ASN A 26 -15.14 -0.55 -5.00
C ASN A 26 -16.49 -0.86 -4.33
N GLU A 27 -17.01 -2.08 -4.49
CA GLU A 27 -18.30 -2.48 -3.92
C GLU A 27 -18.16 -3.64 -2.93
N ARG A 28 -18.35 -3.27 -1.66
CA ARG A 28 -18.70 -4.12 -0.50
C ARG A 28 -17.86 -5.38 -0.31
N PHE A 29 -16.72 -5.21 0.34
CA PHE A 29 -16.04 -6.32 1.02
C PHE A 29 -16.77 -6.66 2.34
N PRO A 30 -17.08 -7.95 2.64
CA PRO A 30 -16.96 -9.15 1.79
C PRO A 30 -18.28 -9.55 1.07
N PRO A 31 -18.20 -10.30 -0.05
CA PRO A 31 -19.36 -10.77 -0.81
C PRO A 31 -20.12 -11.94 -0.11
N PRO A 32 -21.40 -12.17 -0.45
CA PRO A 32 -22.18 -13.30 0.06
C PRO A 32 -21.63 -14.66 -0.41
N GLY A 33 -21.55 -15.65 0.49
CA GLY A 33 -21.07 -17.01 0.17
C GLY A 33 -19.60 -17.29 0.51
N TYR A 34 -18.91 -16.36 1.17
CA TYR A 34 -17.54 -16.55 1.62
C TYR A 34 -17.41 -17.67 2.68
N ARG A 35 -16.79 -18.81 2.31
CA ARG A 35 -16.39 -19.89 3.24
C ARG A 35 -14.95 -19.64 3.72
N GLY A 36 -14.78 -19.58 5.04
CA GLY A 36 -13.64 -18.98 5.73
C GLY A 36 -12.35 -19.79 5.79
N GLU A 37 -11.72 -20.00 4.63
CA GLU A 37 -10.30 -20.34 4.51
C GLU A 37 -9.74 -19.44 3.39
N HIS A 38 -9.04 -18.31 3.55
CA HIS A 38 -8.36 -17.64 4.65
C HIS A 38 -8.46 -16.09 4.48
N PRO A 39 -9.42 -15.37 5.10
CA PRO A 39 -9.43 -13.90 5.04
C PRO A 39 -8.43 -13.31 6.05
N GLN A 40 -8.24 -14.02 7.16
CA GLN A 40 -7.36 -13.59 8.24
C GLN A 40 -5.88 -13.65 7.86
N ALA A 41 -5.44 -14.71 7.16
CA ALA A 41 -4.04 -14.84 6.76
C ALA A 41 -3.64 -13.75 5.75
N ARG A 42 -4.51 -13.45 4.79
CA ARG A 42 -4.30 -12.34 3.84
C ARG A 42 -4.28 -10.99 4.55
N LEU A 43 -5.23 -10.75 5.46
CA LEU A 43 -5.25 -9.52 6.27
C LEU A 43 -4.01 -9.39 7.16
N ALA A 44 -3.52 -10.51 7.72
CA ALA A 44 -2.33 -10.54 8.54
C ALA A 44 -1.06 -10.25 7.73
N TYR A 45 -0.97 -10.79 6.52
CA TYR A 45 0.11 -10.51 5.58
C TYR A 45 0.15 -9.01 5.26
N TRP A 46 -0.99 -8.44 4.85
CA TRP A 46 -1.12 -7.00 4.59
C TRP A 46 -0.73 -6.17 5.81
N TYR A 47 -1.22 -6.52 7.00
CA TYR A 47 -0.89 -5.79 8.23
C TYR A 47 0.61 -5.83 8.52
N ALA A 48 1.28 -6.95 8.29
CA ALA A 48 2.70 -7.09 8.53
C ALA A 48 3.53 -6.21 7.57
N ASP A 49 3.20 -6.20 6.29
CA ASP A 49 3.83 -5.32 5.29
C ASP A 49 3.61 -3.84 5.61
N GLU A 50 2.36 -3.47 5.91
CA GLU A 50 2.00 -2.09 6.25
C GLU A 50 2.68 -1.64 7.54
N SER A 51 2.79 -2.54 8.53
CA SER A 51 3.51 -2.27 9.76
C SER A 51 5.00 -2.02 9.49
N LEU A 52 5.66 -2.83 8.66
CA LEU A 52 7.06 -2.58 8.29
C LEU A 52 7.25 -1.24 7.59
N ARG A 53 6.38 -0.90 6.63
CA ARG A 53 6.41 0.39 5.92
C ARG A 53 6.35 1.56 6.92
N GLN A 54 5.41 1.50 7.85
CA GLN A 54 5.23 2.51 8.90
C GLN A 54 6.41 2.53 9.91
N VAL A 55 7.02 1.38 10.25
CA VAL A 55 8.21 1.35 11.11
C VAL A 55 9.40 1.99 10.41
N ARG A 56 9.66 1.66 9.14
CA ARG A 56 10.73 2.28 8.36
C ARG A 56 10.56 3.79 8.31
N GLN A 57 9.36 4.25 7.97
CA GLN A 57 9.05 5.68 7.98
C GLN A 57 9.30 6.35 9.35
N ALA A 58 8.97 5.67 10.45
CA ALA A 58 9.25 6.17 11.80
C ALA A 58 10.76 6.25 12.10
N ARG A 59 11.56 5.30 11.59
CA ARG A 59 13.03 5.29 11.74
C ARG A 59 13.67 6.39 10.91
N ASP A 60 13.24 6.56 9.67
CA ASP A 60 13.74 7.60 8.76
C ASP A 60 13.49 9.00 9.33
N MET A 61 12.31 9.20 9.92
CA MET A 61 11.96 10.45 10.60
C MET A 61 12.52 10.54 12.03
N VAL A 62 13.28 9.56 12.52
CA VAL A 62 13.82 9.51 13.90
C VAL A 62 12.76 9.86 14.95
N CYS A 63 11.61 9.18 14.87
CA CYS A 63 10.45 9.41 15.75
C CYS A 63 10.60 8.82 17.16
N GLY A 64 11.58 7.93 17.37
CA GLY A 64 11.86 7.32 18.67
C GLY A 64 10.86 6.26 19.13
N PHE A 65 9.97 5.76 18.25
CA PHE A 65 9.00 4.73 18.63
C PHE A 65 9.68 3.38 18.95
N ALA A 66 9.16 2.67 19.95
CA ALA A 66 9.73 1.43 20.48
C ALA A 66 8.66 0.38 20.87
N GLY A 67 9.11 -0.82 21.24
CA GLY A 67 8.26 -1.94 21.64
C GLY A 67 7.86 -2.86 20.48
N GLN A 68 7.21 -3.99 20.79
CA GLN A 68 6.85 -5.03 19.80
C GLN A 68 5.99 -4.50 18.65
N HIS A 69 5.16 -3.47 18.89
CA HIS A 69 4.36 -2.86 17.82
C HIS A 69 5.19 -2.00 16.85
N TRP A 70 6.42 -1.60 17.18
CA TRP A 70 7.31 -0.79 16.33
C TRP A 70 8.63 -1.52 15.97
N THR A 71 8.58 -2.86 15.98
CA THR A 71 9.68 -3.72 15.52
C THR A 71 9.76 -3.80 14.00
N LEU A 72 10.96 -4.03 13.46
CA LEU A 72 11.21 -4.35 12.05
C LEU A 72 11.03 -5.84 11.73
N ASP A 73 10.65 -6.65 12.73
CA ASP A 73 10.34 -8.06 12.54
C ASP A 73 8.93 -8.23 11.94
N TRP A 74 8.88 -8.69 10.69
CA TRP A 74 7.65 -8.96 9.95
C TRP A 74 6.80 -10.05 10.62
N GLU A 75 7.46 -11.11 11.11
CA GLU A 75 6.79 -12.28 11.65
C GLU A 75 6.07 -11.96 12.96
N VAL A 76 6.62 -11.03 13.76
CA VAL A 76 5.92 -10.51 14.96
C VAL A 76 4.58 -9.86 14.58
N HIS A 77 4.56 -9.03 13.53
CA HIS A 77 3.33 -8.38 13.08
C HIS A 77 2.34 -9.39 12.51
N TYR A 78 2.83 -10.31 11.69
CA TYR A 78 2.02 -11.35 11.05
C TYR A 78 1.37 -12.26 12.09
N ARG A 79 2.15 -12.80 13.04
CA ARG A 79 1.65 -13.67 14.11
C ARG A 79 0.69 -12.95 15.03
N TRP A 80 0.86 -11.66 15.28
CA TRP A 80 -0.11 -10.88 16.05
C TRP A 80 -1.43 -10.76 15.29
N ALA A 81 -1.37 -10.40 14.01
CA ALA A 81 -2.56 -10.20 13.21
C ALA A 81 -3.33 -11.51 12.99
N LEU A 82 -2.67 -12.66 12.80
CA LEU A 82 -3.35 -13.96 12.62
C LEU A 82 -4.39 -14.30 13.70
N ARG A 83 -4.20 -13.79 14.92
CA ARG A 83 -5.03 -14.07 16.11
C ARG A 83 -5.78 -12.84 16.61
N THR A 84 -5.80 -11.78 15.82
CA THR A 84 -6.43 -10.50 16.18
C THR A 84 -7.69 -10.25 15.36
N ASN A 85 -8.76 -9.78 16.01
CA ASN A 85 -9.98 -9.38 15.31
C ASN A 85 -9.69 -8.32 14.22
N PRO A 86 -10.21 -8.47 12.98
CA PRO A 86 -9.98 -7.52 11.89
C PRO A 86 -10.16 -6.05 12.24
N ARG A 87 -11.18 -5.70 13.03
CA ARG A 87 -11.41 -4.31 13.45
C ARG A 87 -10.24 -3.74 14.25
N ARG A 88 -9.60 -4.56 15.09
CA ARG A 88 -8.42 -4.14 15.87
C ARG A 88 -7.17 -4.00 15.00
N ILE A 89 -7.07 -4.76 13.91
CA ILE A 89 -5.98 -4.63 12.94
C ILE A 89 -6.06 -3.27 12.25
N TYR A 90 -7.24 -2.91 11.72
CA TYR A 90 -7.44 -1.60 11.10
C TYR A 90 -7.22 -0.45 12.09
N ALA A 91 -7.77 -0.54 13.29
CA ALA A 91 -7.56 0.48 14.33
C ALA A 91 -6.08 0.64 14.70
N ARG A 92 -5.30 -0.44 14.66
CA ARG A 92 -3.85 -0.40 14.89
C ARG A 92 -3.12 0.36 13.78
N VAL A 93 -3.46 0.13 12.52
CA VAL A 93 -2.87 0.84 11.38
C VAL A 93 -3.18 2.33 11.47
N GLU A 94 -4.44 2.69 11.72
CA GLU A 94 -4.85 4.09 11.88
C GLU A 94 -4.10 4.78 13.04
N GLN A 95 -3.98 4.12 14.19
CA GLN A 95 -3.23 4.67 15.31
C GLN A 95 -1.75 4.91 14.96
N ARG A 96 -1.15 4.04 14.15
CA ARG A 96 0.23 4.21 13.69
C ARG A 96 0.36 5.39 12.73
N ASP A 97 -0.62 5.60 11.85
CA ASP A 97 -0.67 6.79 10.98
C ASP A 97 -0.82 8.09 11.78
N GLN A 98 -1.62 8.07 12.84
CA GLN A 98 -1.75 9.20 13.76
C GLN A 98 -0.41 9.50 14.47
N HIS A 99 0.30 8.48 14.94
CA HIS A 99 1.62 8.63 15.53
C HIS A 99 2.63 9.23 14.54
N LEU A 100 2.69 8.68 13.31
CA LEU A 100 3.57 9.17 12.25
C LEU A 100 3.25 10.62 11.86
N THR A 101 1.97 10.97 11.77
CA THR A 101 1.52 12.33 11.47
C THR A 101 1.96 13.32 12.56
N ARG A 102 1.82 12.94 13.84
CA ARG A 102 2.29 13.76 14.96
C ARG A 102 3.81 13.95 14.92
N CYS A 103 4.56 12.88 14.68
CA CYS A 103 6.01 12.95 14.54
C CYS A 103 6.42 13.89 13.39
N ARG A 104 5.83 13.73 12.20
CA ARG A 104 6.10 14.58 11.04
C ARG A 104 5.86 16.06 11.36
N ARG A 105 4.74 16.38 12.01
CA ARG A 105 4.43 17.76 12.43
C ARG A 105 5.47 18.31 13.42
N SER A 106 5.93 17.50 14.37
CA SER A 106 6.98 17.89 15.31
C SER A 106 8.30 18.19 14.61
N LYS A 107 8.73 17.34 13.66
CA LYS A 107 9.95 17.58 12.87
C LYS A 107 9.87 18.85 12.03
N LEU A 108 8.73 19.10 11.39
CA LEU A 108 8.52 20.33 10.61
C LEU A 108 8.57 21.60 11.48
N ARG A 109 8.04 21.56 12.70
CA ARG A 109 8.17 22.66 13.66
C ARG A 109 9.63 22.86 14.06
N GLY A 110 10.32 21.79 14.45
CA GLY A 110 11.74 21.86 14.80
C GLY A 110 12.61 22.43 13.68
N TYR A 111 12.33 22.10 12.41
CA TYR A 111 13.01 22.67 11.25
C TYR A 111 12.75 24.18 11.10
N ARG A 112 11.50 24.62 11.29
CA ARG A 112 11.14 26.06 11.23
C ARG A 112 11.77 26.86 12.37
N ASP A 113 11.88 26.24 13.53
CA ASP A 113 12.37 26.88 14.75
C ASP A 113 13.90 26.88 14.85
N THR A 114 14.61 26.12 14.01
CA THR A 114 16.07 26.27 13.85
C THR A 114 16.37 27.58 13.12
N PRO A 115 16.95 28.60 13.78
CA PRO A 115 17.43 29.77 13.09
C PRO A 115 18.64 29.34 12.27
N ASP A 116 18.59 29.57 10.96
CA ASP A 116 19.76 29.47 10.10
C ASP A 116 20.93 30.18 10.80
N ARG A 117 21.97 29.39 11.12
CA ARG A 117 23.17 29.88 11.78
C ARG A 117 23.86 30.86 10.82
N PRO A 118 24.00 32.16 11.13
CA PRO A 118 24.98 32.96 10.43
C PRO A 118 26.36 32.43 10.83
N ARG A 119 27.15 32.03 9.83
CA ARG A 119 28.56 31.71 10.03
C ARG A 119 29.24 32.97 10.59
N ARG A 120 29.83 32.84 11.78
CA ARG A 120 30.85 33.77 12.26
C ARG A 120 32.13 33.54 11.47
#